data_AF-A0A8H4RN47-F1
#
_entry.id   AF-A0A8H4RN47-F1
#
_cell.length_a   1.000
_cell.length_b   1.000
_cell.length_c   1.000
_cell.angle_alpha   90.00
_cell.angle_beta   90.00
_cell.angle_gamma   90.00
#
_symmetry.space_group_name_H-M   'P 1'
#
loop_
_entity.id
_entity.type
_entity.pdbx_description
1 polymer ?
#
loop_
_entity_poly.entity_id
_entity_poly.type
_entity_poly.pdbx_seq_one_letter_code
_entity_poly.pdbx_strand_id
1 'polypeptide(L)'
;MQTVERELNTTTFLARANVITSMRIGAIISITGSLAQSDPTLVTSAFSILSVEARHGAFFRNGAAAIPNPSPFDTSISQIWAYNVMLSFVDPNSCPALLDLTVLPAMTINSPSPLEPPPKKPSHYNNIHSRHEHPCQKRS
;
A
#
# COMPACT_ATOMS: atom_id res chain seq x y z
N MET A 1 5.16 8.27 -31.70
CA MET A 1 6.10 7.48 -30.89
C MET A 1 6.50 8.36 -29.71
N GLN A 2 5.70 8.33 -28.64
CA GLN A 2 5.89 9.23 -27.50
C GLN A 2 6.92 8.58 -26.59
N THR A 3 8.10 9.17 -26.54
CA THR A 3 9.15 8.85 -25.57
C THR A 3 8.55 8.98 -24.18
N VAL A 4 8.37 7.85 -23.50
CA VAL A 4 8.13 7.82 -22.06
C VAL A 4 9.44 8.28 -21.43
N GLU A 5 9.61 9.59 -21.31
CA GLU A 5 10.58 10.20 -20.41
C GLU A 5 10.29 9.62 -19.03
N ARG A 6 11.04 8.59 -18.67
CA ARG A 6 11.00 7.97 -17.35
C ARG A 6 11.66 8.97 -16.41
N GLU A 7 10.93 10.01 -16.00
CA GLU A 7 11.36 10.89 -14.92
C GLU A 7 11.56 10.03 -13.67
N LEU A 8 12.81 9.65 -13.44
CA LEU A 8 13.27 8.88 -12.30
C LEU A 8 13.36 9.84 -11.11
N ASN A 9 12.21 10.31 -10.65
CA ASN A 9 12.11 11.16 -9.48
C ASN A 9 11.61 10.30 -8.30
N THR A 10 12.30 10.39 -7.16
CA THR A 10 11.90 9.67 -5.93
C THR A 10 10.45 9.94 -5.55
N THR A 11 9.95 11.16 -5.73
CA THR A 11 8.56 11.52 -5.44
C THR A 11 7.57 10.80 -6.36
N THR A 12 7.85 10.74 -7.67
CA THR A 12 6.97 10.04 -8.62
C THR A 12 7.00 8.53 -8.40
N PHE A 13 8.17 7.99 -8.04
CA PHE A 13 8.30 6.60 -7.62
C PHE A 13 7.47 6.28 -6.37
N LEU A 14 7.62 7.06 -5.30
CA LEU A 14 6.89 6.84 -4.04
C LEU A 14 5.37 6.99 -4.23
N ALA A 15 4.93 7.93 -5.08
CA ALA A 15 3.52 8.08 -5.41
C ALA A 15 2.95 6.84 -6.13
N ARG A 16 3.67 6.32 -7.13
CA ARG A 16 3.26 5.09 -7.84
C ARG A 16 3.29 3.86 -6.94
N ALA A 17 4.34 3.75 -6.12
CA ALA A 17 4.50 2.66 -5.16
C ALA A 17 3.31 2.64 -4.18
N ASN A 18 2.92 3.80 -3.64
CA ASN A 18 1.76 3.91 -2.76
C ASN A 18 0.46 3.42 -3.43
N VAL A 19 0.20 3.83 -4.68
CA VAL A 19 -0.97 3.33 -5.44
C VAL A 19 -0.91 1.81 -5.54
N ILE A 20 0.20 1.25 -6.04
CA ILE A 20 0.35 -0.20 -6.23
C ILE A 20 0.19 -0.97 -4.92
N THR A 21 0.78 -0.50 -3.81
CA THR A 21 0.64 -1.19 -2.52
C THR A 21 -0.79 -1.15 -1.99
N SER A 22 -1.50 -0.02 -2.11
CA SER A 22 -2.90 0.06 -1.71
C SER A 22 -3.79 -0.88 -2.53
N MET A 23 -3.55 -0.98 -3.84
CA MET A 23 -4.26 -1.93 -4.72
C MET A 23 -4.02 -3.39 -4.30
N ARG A 24 -2.75 -3.74 -4.04
CA ARG A 24 -2.36 -5.11 -3.66
C ARG A 24 -3.00 -5.54 -2.34
N ILE A 25 -2.98 -4.68 -1.33
CA ILE A 25 -3.64 -4.93 -0.04
C ILE A 25 -5.12 -5.25 -0.24
N GLY A 26 -5.85 -4.39 -0.96
CA GLY A 26 -7.28 -4.62 -1.22
C GLY A 26 -7.56 -5.90 -2.02
N ALA A 27 -6.72 -6.21 -3.00
CA ALA A 27 -6.87 -7.42 -3.81
C ALA A 27 -6.60 -8.69 -2.99
N ILE A 28 -5.60 -8.69 -2.12
CA ILE A 28 -5.31 -9.81 -1.22
C ILE A 28 -6.47 -10.03 -0.25
N ILE A 29 -7.07 -8.97 0.30
CA ILE A 29 -8.27 -9.10 1.16
C ILE A 29 -9.41 -9.78 0.38
N SER A 30 -9.67 -9.36 -0.87
CA SER A 30 -10.69 -10.00 -1.70
C SER A 30 -10.39 -11.47 -1.97
N ILE A 31 -9.15 -11.80 -2.35
CA ILE A 31 -8.73 -13.19 -2.62
C ILE A 31 -8.84 -14.02 -1.35
N THR A 32 -8.45 -13.48 -0.19
CA THR A 32 -8.55 -14.16 1.10
C THR A 32 -10.00 -14.51 1.42
N GLY A 33 -10.95 -13.60 1.14
CA GLY A 33 -12.39 -13.86 1.29
C GLY A 33 -12.93 -14.96 0.37
N SER A 34 -12.41 -15.06 -0.86
CA SER A 34 -12.74 -16.16 -1.78
C SER A 34 -12.11 -17.48 -1.31
N LEU A 35 -10.82 -17.47 -0.93
CA LEU A 35 -10.11 -18.65 -0.43
C LEU A 35 -10.75 -19.22 0.83
N ALA A 36 -11.24 -18.37 1.73
CA ALA A 36 -11.95 -18.83 2.92
C ALA A 36 -13.18 -19.70 2.60
N GLN A 37 -13.75 -19.59 1.39
CA GLN A 37 -14.87 -20.40 0.92
C GLN A 37 -14.42 -21.57 0.04
N SER A 38 -13.40 -21.38 -0.80
CA SER A 38 -13.00 -22.38 -1.80
C SER A 38 -11.84 -23.28 -1.35
N ASP A 39 -10.85 -22.73 -0.65
CA ASP A 39 -9.67 -23.45 -0.14
C ASP A 39 -9.14 -22.77 1.13
N PRO A 40 -9.74 -23.10 2.30
CA PRO A 40 -9.37 -22.48 3.58
C PRO A 40 -7.92 -22.71 3.99
N THR A 41 -7.25 -23.72 3.43
CA THR A 41 -5.86 -24.06 3.79
C THR A 41 -4.87 -22.97 3.35
N LEU A 42 -5.24 -22.17 2.35
CA LEU A 42 -4.41 -21.08 1.81
C LEU A 42 -4.60 -19.74 2.53
N VAL A 43 -5.62 -19.62 3.39
CA VAL A 43 -5.96 -18.36 4.08
C VAL A 43 -4.79 -17.86 4.94
N THR A 44 -4.10 -18.75 5.65
CA THR A 44 -2.92 -18.39 6.47
C THR A 44 -1.80 -17.81 5.61
N SER A 45 -1.55 -18.39 4.44
CA SER A 45 -0.56 -17.89 3.48
C SER A 45 -0.96 -16.52 2.94
N ALA A 46 -2.25 -16.32 2.61
CA ALA A 46 -2.76 -15.04 2.16
C ALA A 46 -2.62 -13.94 3.22
N PHE A 47 -2.89 -14.25 4.50
CA PHE A 47 -2.66 -13.31 5.61
C PHE A 47 -1.18 -12.97 5.81
N SER A 48 -0.27 -13.94 5.62
CA SER A 48 1.16 -13.66 5.64
C SER A 48 1.56 -12.64 4.58
N ILE A 49 1.07 -12.80 3.35
CA ILE A 49 1.30 -11.84 2.25
C ILE A 49 0.69 -10.48 2.59
N LEU A 50 -0.56 -10.43 3.08
CA LEU A 50 -1.23 -9.19 3.49
C LEU A 50 -0.39 -8.41 4.50
N SER A 51 0.16 -9.10 5.51
CA SER A 51 0.99 -8.48 6.55
C SER A 51 2.29 -7.86 5.98
N VAL A 52 2.87 -8.48 4.95
CA VAL A 52 4.06 -7.97 4.26
C VAL A 52 3.71 -6.75 3.42
N GLU A 53 2.62 -6.79 2.66
CA GLU A 53 2.20 -5.64 1.85
C GLU A 53 1.82 -4.42 2.69
N ALA A 54 1.22 -4.63 3.86
CA ALA A 54 0.97 -3.55 4.81
C ALA A 54 2.28 -2.87 5.26
N ARG A 55 3.35 -3.64 5.49
CA ARG A 55 4.68 -3.09 5.84
C ARG A 55 5.32 -2.37 4.65
N HIS A 56 5.15 -2.86 3.42
CA HIS A 56 5.60 -2.14 2.22
C HIS A 56 4.87 -0.80 2.06
N GLY A 57 3.55 -0.79 2.22
CA GLY A 57 2.74 0.44 2.19
C GLY A 57 3.20 1.45 3.24
N ALA A 58 3.40 1.01 4.48
CA ALA A 58 3.94 1.84 5.56
C ALA A 58 5.35 2.37 5.25
N PHE A 59 6.23 1.54 4.67
CA PHE A 59 7.57 1.94 4.27
C PHE A 59 7.56 3.04 3.20
N PHE A 60 6.76 2.89 2.14
CA PHE A 60 6.69 3.90 1.08
C PHE A 60 6.08 5.22 1.58
N ARG A 61 5.04 5.14 2.42
CA ARG A 61 4.44 6.33 3.05
C ARG A 61 5.43 7.02 3.97
N ASN A 62 6.18 6.28 4.78
CA ASN A 62 7.21 6.86 5.64
C ASN A 62 8.34 7.51 4.81
N GLY A 63 8.77 6.86 3.71
CA GLY A 63 9.75 7.43 2.79
C GLY A 63 9.28 8.72 2.11
N ALA A 64 7.97 8.89 1.95
CA ALA A 64 7.35 10.12 1.45
C ALA A 64 7.03 11.13 2.56
N ALA A 65 7.50 10.91 3.80
CA ALA A 65 7.16 11.69 4.99
C ALA A 65 5.65 11.83 5.19
N ALA A 66 4.89 10.77 4.96
CA ALA A 66 3.46 10.67 5.17
C ALA A 66 3.09 9.73 6.31
N ILE A 67 1.84 9.79 6.78
CA ILE A 67 1.34 8.91 7.85
C ILE A 67 1.47 7.43 7.41
N PRO A 68 2.21 6.55 8.10
CA PRO A 68 2.42 5.18 7.63
C PRO A 68 1.13 4.36 7.48
N ASN A 69 0.16 4.59 8.37
CA ASN A 69 -1.17 4.01 8.29
C ASN A 69 -2.26 5.10 8.40
N PRO A 70 -2.83 5.58 7.28
CA PRO A 70 -3.80 6.68 7.29
C PRO A 70 -5.21 6.26 7.72
N SER A 71 -5.51 4.96 7.76
CA SER A 71 -6.84 4.41 8.07
C SER A 71 -6.71 3.22 9.02
N PRO A 72 -7.59 3.05 10.01
CA PRO A 72 -7.55 1.86 10.87
C PRO A 72 -7.85 0.55 10.12
N PHE A 73 -8.50 0.62 8.95
CA PHE A 73 -8.90 -0.54 8.18
C PHE A 73 -8.61 -0.36 6.69
N ASP A 74 -8.19 -1.47 6.07
CA ASP A 74 -8.08 -1.61 4.63
C ASP A 74 -9.37 -2.13 4.02
N THR A 75 -9.66 -1.70 2.80
CA THR A 75 -10.87 -2.09 2.07
C THR A 75 -10.57 -3.15 1.02
N SER A 76 -11.38 -4.20 0.98
CA SER A 76 -11.38 -5.17 -0.11
C SER A 76 -11.63 -4.50 -1.45
N ILE A 77 -11.04 -5.06 -2.52
CA ILE A 77 -11.30 -4.59 -3.88
C ILE A 77 -11.52 -5.73 -4.86
N SER A 78 -12.40 -5.52 -5.84
CA SER A 78 -12.66 -6.55 -6.85
C SER A 78 -11.43 -6.84 -7.69
N GLN A 79 -11.26 -8.11 -8.07
CA GLN A 79 -10.14 -8.55 -8.92
C GLN A 79 -10.16 -7.86 -10.29
N ILE A 80 -11.35 -7.64 -10.87
CA ILE A 80 -11.51 -6.92 -12.14
C ILE A 80 -10.95 -5.50 -12.01
N TRP A 81 -11.30 -4.78 -10.94
CA TRP A 81 -10.82 -3.42 -10.77
C TRP A 81 -9.32 -3.35 -10.50
N ALA A 82 -8.80 -4.21 -9.61
CA ALA A 82 -7.37 -4.30 -9.34
C ALA A 82 -6.57 -4.63 -10.62
N TYR A 83 -7.05 -5.58 -11.42
CA TYR A 83 -6.44 -5.92 -12.69
C TYR A 83 -6.36 -4.72 -13.64
N ASN A 84 -7.47 -4.01 -13.82
CA ASN A 84 -7.53 -2.86 -14.72
C ASN A 84 -6.69 -1.67 -14.26
N VAL A 85 -6.58 -1.44 -12.95
CA VAL A 85 -5.64 -0.44 -12.40
C VAL A 85 -4.21 -0.85 -12.71
N MET A 86 -3.87 -2.12 -12.48
CA MET A 86 -2.50 -2.63 -12.66
C MET A 86 -2.06 -2.66 -14.14
N LEU A 87 -2.98 -2.82 -15.09
CA LEU A 87 -2.67 -2.75 -16.52
C LEU A 87 -1.98 -1.44 -16.93
N SER A 88 -2.24 -0.33 -16.23
CA SER A 88 -1.57 0.95 -16.50
C SER A 88 -0.08 0.99 -16.13
N PHE A 89 0.39 0.02 -15.34
CA PHE A 89 1.78 -0.08 -14.87
C PHE A 89 2.59 -1.18 -15.56
N VAL A 90 1.93 -2.06 -16.32
CA VAL A 90 2.57 -3.22 -16.97
C VAL A 90 3.04 -2.83 -18.36
N ASP A 91 4.26 -3.26 -18.73
CA ASP A 91 4.73 -3.14 -20.12
C ASP A 91 3.87 -4.06 -21.00
N PRO A 92 3.19 -3.56 -22.04
CA PRO A 92 2.38 -4.37 -22.94
C PRO A 92 3.14 -5.55 -23.58
N ASN A 93 4.47 -5.47 -23.68
CA ASN A 93 5.31 -6.52 -24.26
C ASN A 93 5.77 -7.57 -23.25
N SER A 94 5.47 -7.40 -21.96
CA SER A 94 5.95 -8.29 -20.88
C SER A 94 5.14 -9.56 -20.71
N CYS A 95 3.91 -9.61 -21.22
CA CYS A 95 3.01 -10.76 -21.10
C CYS A 95 2.49 -11.18 -22.49
N PRO A 96 2.63 -12.46 -22.88
CA PRO A 96 2.19 -12.93 -24.20
C PRO A 96 0.66 -12.97 -24.34
N ALA A 97 -0.08 -13.02 -23.23
CA ALA A 97 -1.52 -12.98 -23.19
C ALA A 97 -2.00 -12.27 -21.91
N LEU A 98 -3.12 -11.58 -22.01
CA LEU A 98 -3.82 -11.02 -20.85
C LEU A 98 -4.55 -12.13 -20.09
N LEU A 99 -4.79 -11.92 -18.80
CA LEU A 99 -5.70 -12.78 -18.04
C LEU A 99 -7.11 -12.68 -18.62
N ASP A 100 -7.89 -13.75 -18.47
CA ASP A 100 -9.32 -13.76 -18.83
C ASP A 100 -10.15 -12.98 -17.80
N LEU A 101 -9.88 -11.67 -17.75
CA LEU A 101 -10.57 -10.69 -16.92
C LEU A 101 -11.04 -9.55 -17.82
N THR A 102 -12.25 -9.07 -17.58
CA THR A 102 -12.84 -7.99 -18.36
C THR A 102 -11.95 -6.74 -18.30
N VAL A 103 -11.51 -6.26 -19.47
CA VAL A 103 -10.79 -5.00 -19.61
C VAL A 103 -11.82 -3.86 -19.63
N LEU A 104 -11.70 -2.96 -18.67
CA LEU A 104 -12.53 -1.77 -18.53
C LEU A 104 -11.93 -0.60 -19.34
N PRO A 105 -12.74 0.41 -19.72
CA PRO A 105 -12.22 1.64 -20.30
C PRO A 105 -11.10 2.24 -19.44
N ALA A 106 -10.12 2.89 -20.08
CA ALA A 106 -8.96 3.46 -19.39
C ALA A 106 -9.41 4.39 -18.25
N MET A 107 -9.00 4.03 -17.03
CA MET A 107 -9.30 4.81 -15.84
C MET A 107 -8.18 5.83 -15.62
N THR A 108 -8.53 7.11 -15.51
CA THR A 108 -7.57 8.13 -15.07
C THR A 108 -7.41 8.00 -13.57
N ILE A 109 -6.26 7.47 -13.14
CA ILE A 109 -5.89 7.47 -11.72
C ILE A 109 -5.37 8.87 -11.41
N ASN A 110 -6.25 9.71 -10.88
CA ASN A 110 -5.81 10.92 -10.23
C ASN A 110 -5.11 10.49 -8.95
N SER A 111 -3.79 10.35 -8.98
CA SER A 111 -3.02 10.17 -7.75
C SER A 111 -3.47 11.26 -6.77
N PRO A 112 -3.92 10.90 -5.55
CA PRO A 112 -4.37 11.90 -4.60
C PRO A 112 -3.25 12.90 -4.36
N SER A 113 -3.65 14.14 -4.06
CA SER A 113 -2.81 15.23 -3.56
C SER A 113 -1.73 14.74 -2.58
N PRO A 114 -0.62 15.49 -2.42
CA PRO A 114 0.57 15.05 -1.68
C PRO A 114 0.19 14.24 -0.45
N LEU A 115 0.73 13.01 -0.37
CA LEU A 115 0.48 12.06 0.72
C LEU A 115 0.45 12.84 2.04
N GLU A 116 -0.67 12.75 2.77
CA GLU A 116 -0.90 13.63 3.90
C GLU A 116 0.30 13.54 4.87
N PRO A 117 1.04 14.65 5.03
CA PRO A 117 2.17 14.67 5.93
C PRO A 117 1.67 14.46 7.36
N PRO A 118 2.46 13.83 8.23
CA PRO A 118 2.08 13.73 9.63
C PRO A 118 1.82 15.13 10.18
N PRO A 119 0.87 15.29 11.11
CA PRO A 119 0.65 16.57 11.77
C PRO A 119 1.98 17.07 12.33
N LYS A 120 2.34 18.33 12.02
CA LYS A 120 3.54 18.96 12.58
C LYS A 120 3.44 18.87 14.10
N LYS A 121 4.40 18.20 14.74
CA LYS A 121 4.47 18.19 16.20
C LYS A 121 4.49 19.66 16.69
N PRO A 122 3.66 20.04 17.67
CA PRO A 122 3.80 21.33 18.32
C PRO A 122 5.24 21.49 18.81
N SER A 123 5.88 22.60 18.47
CA SER A 123 7.21 22.97 18.95
C SER A 123 7.15 23.30 20.44
N HIS A 124 7.03 22.27 21.27
CA HIS A 124 7.12 22.35 22.74
C HIS A 124 8.05 21.24 23.24
N TYR A 125 9.29 21.23 22.73
CA TYR A 125 10.37 20.43 23.30
C TYR A 125 11.48 21.37 23.77
N ASN A 126 11.16 22.19 24.78
CA ASN A 126 12.17 22.76 25.67
C ASN A 126 11.87 22.24 27.08
N ASN A 127 12.87 21.58 27.67
CA ASN A 127 12.95 21.01 29.02
C ASN A 127 12.26 19.66 29.30
N ILE A 128 12.96 18.55 29.00
CA ILE A 128 13.02 17.41 29.92
C ILE A 128 14.45 16.85 29.93
N HIS A 129 15.37 17.54 30.59
CA HIS A 129 16.58 16.91 31.13
C HIS A 129 16.37 16.70 32.63
N SER A 130 15.67 15.62 33.01
CA SER A 130 15.83 14.98 34.33
C SER A 130 14.98 13.71 34.48
N ARG A 131 15.70 12.63 34.83
CA ARG A 131 15.29 11.35 35.45
C ARG A 131 14.62 10.28 34.57
N HIS A 132 15.46 9.34 34.15
CA HIS A 132 15.13 7.92 34.04
C HIS A 132 14.65 7.38 35.40
N GLU A 133 13.39 6.95 35.49
CA GLU A 133 12.91 5.95 36.44
C GLU A 133 11.80 5.15 35.71
N HIS A 134 12.02 3.86 35.44
CA HIS A 134 11.05 2.95 34.83
C HIS A 134 10.25 2.22 35.92
N PRO A 135 8.91 2.33 36.01
CA PRO A 135 8.11 1.52 36.92
C PRO A 135 7.35 0.45 36.13
N CYS A 136 8.04 -0.58 35.66
CA CYS A 136 7.36 -1.74 35.06
C CYS A 136 8.14 -3.04 35.32
N GLN A 137 8.50 -3.30 36.57
CA GLN A 137 8.99 -4.62 36.96
C GLN A 137 8.66 -4.89 38.43
N LYS A 138 7.52 -5.54 38.68
CA LYS A 138 7.23 -6.40 39.84
C LYS A 138 5.84 -7.03 39.67
N ARG A 139 5.81 -8.24 39.11
CA ARG A 139 4.74 -9.22 39.33
C ARG A 139 5.26 -10.63 39.07
N SER A 140 5.80 -11.24 40.12
CA SER A 140 5.98 -12.69 40.34
C SER A 140 6.56 -12.87 41.72
#